data_AF-A0A1G9LDI3-F1
#
_entry.id   AF-A0A1G9LDI3-F1
#
_cell.length_a   1.000
_cell.length_b   1.000
_cell.length_c   1.000
_cell.angle_alpha   90.00
_cell.angle_beta   90.00
_cell.angle_gamma   90.00
#
_symmetry.space_group_name_H-M   'P 1'
#
loop_
_entity.id
_entity.type
_entity.pdbx_description
1 polymer ?
#
loop_
_entity_poly.entity_id
_entity_poly.type
_entity_poly.pdbx_seq_one_letter_code
_entity_poly.pdbx_strand_id
1 'polypeptide(L)'
;MKNEVIPIIAVLLWETGIYFLSADISNNEGLKYQLCARYSARTSFFMLLAMLFWIGIQRLSKIYGKESTRTTFVSAMLCFAINHLIHFVYIVLHYRYQQLSLLKPGNIFGAIGYLGIIILPIYLLQKKSLTKERCIAIHIMIYTTTLIFLTTYLGRLSKELPFPSPPLFYDLCLFLILFAVAVNILPFLTKYDGRK
;
A
#
# COMPACT_ATOMS: atom_id res chain seq x y z
N MET A 1 -14.27 -17.08 -3.13
CA MET A 1 -15.22 -16.02 -3.55
C MET A 1 -16.15 -15.52 -2.45
N LYS A 2 -17.07 -16.30 -1.83
CA LYS A 2 -17.99 -15.73 -0.80
C LYS A 2 -17.28 -15.00 0.36
N ASN A 3 -16.12 -15.51 0.80
CA ASN A 3 -15.37 -14.91 1.92
C ASN A 3 -14.54 -13.67 1.54
N GLU A 4 -14.40 -13.37 0.25
CA GLU A 4 -13.57 -12.25 -0.24
C GLU A 4 -14.37 -10.94 -0.33
N VAL A 5 -15.70 -11.03 -0.34
CA VAL A 5 -16.60 -9.89 -0.39
C VAL A 5 -16.56 -9.08 0.90
N ILE A 6 -16.46 -9.74 2.05
CA ILE A 6 -16.44 -9.10 3.37
C ILE A 6 -15.29 -8.09 3.52
N PRO A 7 -14.01 -8.45 3.29
CA PRO A 7 -12.92 -7.50 3.43
C PRO A 7 -12.99 -6.36 2.40
N ILE A 8 -13.53 -6.61 1.21
CA ILE A 8 -13.75 -5.56 0.21
C ILE A 8 -14.79 -4.55 0.72
N ILE A 9 -15.94 -5.02 1.22
CA ILE A 9 -16.96 -4.16 1.82
C ILE A 9 -16.37 -3.36 2.98
N ALA A 10 -15.55 -3.99 3.83
CA ALA A 10 -14.87 -3.30 4.93
C ALA A 10 -13.97 -2.15 4.43
N VAL A 11 -13.19 -2.36 3.37
CA VAL A 11 -12.38 -1.28 2.75
C VAL A 11 -13.28 -0.17 2.20
N LEU A 12 -14.37 -0.49 1.53
CA LEU A 12 -15.29 0.51 1.00
C LEU A 12 -15.93 1.36 2.11
N LEU A 13 -16.39 0.71 3.19
CA LEU A 13 -16.95 1.40 4.36
C LEU A 13 -15.90 2.26 5.07
N TRP A 14 -14.67 1.76 5.18
CA TRP A 14 -13.56 2.51 5.77
C TRP A 14 -13.21 3.77 4.97
N GLU A 15 -13.07 3.66 3.64
CA GLU A 15 -12.83 4.81 2.77
C GLU A 15 -14.02 5.80 2.77
N THR A 16 -15.25 5.29 2.88
CA THR A 16 -16.43 6.13 3.09
C THR A 16 -16.33 6.91 4.40
N GLY A 17 -15.87 6.28 5.48
CA GLY A 17 -15.60 6.95 6.76
C GLY A 17 -14.52 8.03 6.63
N ILE A 18 -13.44 7.76 5.90
CA ILE A 18 -12.40 8.76 5.60
C ILE A 18 -12.97 9.97 4.86
N TYR A 19 -13.86 9.74 3.90
CA TYR A 19 -14.53 10.82 3.17
C TYR A 19 -15.35 11.71 4.11
N PHE A 20 -16.21 11.11 4.95
CA PHE A 20 -17.05 11.87 5.88
C PHE A 20 -16.23 12.59 6.96
N LEU A 21 -15.19 11.94 7.51
CA LEU A 21 -14.28 12.58 8.46
C LEU A 21 -13.59 13.81 7.83
N SER A 22 -13.15 13.69 6.57
CA SER A 22 -12.49 14.81 5.88
C SER A 22 -13.45 15.94 5.54
N ALA A 23 -14.72 15.61 5.27
CA ALA A 23 -15.79 16.59 5.02
C ALA A 23 -16.16 17.37 6.29
N ASP A 24 -16.14 16.71 7.45
CA ASP A 24 -16.38 17.35 8.75
C ASP A 24 -15.29 18.35 9.13
N ILE A 25 -14.02 18.06 8.78
CA ILE A 25 -12.88 18.94 9.06
C ILE A 25 -12.90 20.22 8.20
N SER A 26 -13.41 20.15 6.96
CA SER A 26 -13.35 21.29 6.03
C SER A 26 -14.42 21.26 4.95
N ASN A 27 -15.15 22.38 4.81
CA ASN A 27 -16.09 22.63 3.71
C ASN A 27 -15.40 23.01 2.39
N ASN A 28 -14.10 23.32 2.38
CA ASN A 28 -13.36 23.54 1.14
C ASN A 28 -13.07 22.21 0.43
N GLU A 29 -13.62 22.03 -0.78
CA GLU A 29 -13.47 20.79 -1.56
C GLU A 29 -12.01 20.39 -1.81
N GLY A 30 -11.16 21.36 -2.15
CA GLY A 30 -9.75 21.11 -2.41
C GLY A 30 -9.01 20.57 -1.19
N LEU A 31 -9.25 21.15 -0.01
CA LEU A 31 -8.68 20.68 1.26
C LEU A 31 -9.31 19.35 1.71
N LYS A 32 -10.63 19.17 1.56
CA LYS A 32 -11.34 17.92 1.85
C LYS A 32 -10.69 16.75 1.11
N TYR A 33 -10.53 16.83 -0.21
CA TYR A 33 -9.93 15.74 -0.98
C TYR A 33 -8.42 15.57 -0.71
N GLN A 34 -7.72 16.64 -0.29
CA GLN A 34 -6.34 16.53 0.18
C GLN A 34 -6.26 15.65 1.44
N LEU A 35 -7.18 15.84 2.39
CA LEU A 35 -7.28 15.06 3.62
C LEU A 35 -7.71 13.62 3.31
N CYS A 36 -8.72 13.41 2.44
CA CYS A 36 -9.12 12.08 1.98
C CYS A 36 -7.92 11.32 1.40
N ALA A 37 -7.18 11.94 0.47
CA ALA A 37 -6.00 11.32 -0.14
C ALA A 37 -4.93 10.99 0.93
N ARG A 38 -4.72 11.86 1.91
CA ARG A 38 -3.74 11.65 2.97
C ARG A 38 -4.10 10.49 3.89
N TYR A 39 -5.34 10.42 4.37
CA TYR A 39 -5.79 9.35 5.27
C TYR A 39 -5.91 8.02 4.54
N SER A 40 -6.38 8.03 3.29
CA SER A 40 -6.41 6.85 2.41
C SER A 40 -5.00 6.30 2.16
N ALA A 41 -4.02 7.16 1.88
CA ALA A 41 -2.61 6.75 1.74
C ALA A 41 -2.03 6.10 3.01
N ARG A 42 -2.45 6.54 4.20
CA ARG A 42 -2.02 5.89 5.47
C ARG A 42 -2.64 4.51 5.64
N THR A 43 -3.90 4.36 5.25
CA THR A 43 -4.57 3.05 5.24
C THR A 43 -3.81 2.09 4.32
N SER A 44 -3.56 2.51 3.09
CA SER A 44 -2.69 1.82 2.14
C SER A 44 -1.34 1.42 2.76
N PHE A 45 -0.66 2.36 3.41
CA PHE A 45 0.62 2.10 4.07
C PHE A 45 0.54 0.97 5.11
N PHE A 46 -0.46 1.00 6.01
CA PHE A 46 -0.61 -0.05 7.02
C PHE A 46 -0.98 -1.41 6.42
N MET A 47 -1.79 -1.43 5.35
CA MET A 47 -2.08 -2.67 4.62
C MET A 47 -0.81 -3.25 3.98
N LEU A 48 0.06 -2.41 3.40
CA LEU A 48 1.35 -2.83 2.86
C LEU A 48 2.28 -3.38 3.94
N LEU A 49 2.40 -2.69 5.09
CA LEU A 49 3.20 -3.16 6.21
C LEU A 49 2.71 -4.53 6.72
N ALA A 50 1.39 -4.71 6.86
CA ALA A 50 0.83 -5.98 7.28
C ALA A 50 1.22 -7.12 6.32
N MET A 51 1.16 -6.87 5.00
CA MET A 51 1.62 -7.84 4.00
C MET A 51 3.13 -8.11 4.09
N LEU A 52 3.96 -7.07 4.26
CA LEU A 52 5.40 -7.22 4.43
C LEU A 52 5.75 -8.06 5.66
N PHE A 53 5.14 -7.79 6.82
CA PHE A 53 5.37 -8.58 8.02
C PHE A 53 4.90 -10.02 7.84
N TRP A 54 3.75 -10.23 7.20
CA TRP A 54 3.26 -11.58 6.93
C TRP A 54 4.24 -12.36 6.03
N ILE A 55 4.73 -11.76 4.95
CA ILE A 55 5.75 -12.37 4.08
C ILE A 55 7.06 -12.60 4.85
N GLY A 56 7.51 -11.65 5.65
CA GLY A 56 8.75 -11.74 6.41
C GLY A 56 8.73 -12.89 7.42
N ILE A 57 7.62 -13.01 8.17
CA ILE A 57 7.44 -14.02 9.22
C ILE A 57 7.14 -15.40 8.64
N GLN A 58 6.18 -15.53 7.72
CA GLN A 58 5.73 -16.84 7.24
C GLN A 58 6.46 -17.32 5.99
N ARG A 59 7.06 -16.42 5.21
CA ARG A 59 7.57 -16.63 3.85
C ARG A 59 6.47 -16.89 2.83
N LEU A 60 6.66 -16.35 1.63
CA LEU A 60 5.69 -16.46 0.53
C LEU A 60 5.43 -17.91 0.13
N SER A 61 6.45 -18.78 0.17
CA SER A 61 6.30 -20.21 -0.14
C SER A 61 5.34 -20.93 0.81
N LYS A 62 5.37 -20.59 2.11
CA LYS A 62 4.44 -21.17 3.10
C LYS A 62 3.03 -20.60 2.94
N ILE A 63 2.91 -19.30 2.67
CA ILE A 63 1.63 -18.63 2.39
C ILE A 63 0.94 -19.28 1.18
N TYR A 64 1.69 -19.56 0.11
CA TYR A 64 1.16 -20.24 -1.08
C TYR A 64 1.04 -21.76 -0.93
N GLY A 65 1.61 -22.35 0.12
CA GLY A 65 1.56 -23.79 0.37
C GLY A 65 0.18 -24.29 0.83
N LYS A 66 -0.68 -23.40 1.36
CA LYS A 66 -2.06 -23.73 1.72
C LYS A 66 -3.04 -22.84 0.95
N GLU A 67 -4.12 -23.43 0.43
CA GLU A 67 -5.11 -22.70 -0.36
C GLU A 67 -5.81 -21.59 0.43
N SER A 68 -6.11 -21.81 1.72
CA SER A 68 -6.73 -20.81 2.59
C SER A 68 -5.83 -19.59 2.76
N THR A 69 -4.56 -19.78 3.16
CA THR A 69 -3.62 -18.67 3.36
C THR A 69 -3.28 -17.95 2.06
N ARG A 70 -3.15 -18.69 0.94
CA ARG A 70 -2.98 -18.09 -0.39
C ARG A 70 -4.15 -17.18 -0.72
N THR A 71 -5.37 -17.69 -0.58
CA THR A 71 -6.59 -16.94 -0.90
C THR A 71 -6.67 -15.68 -0.03
N THR A 72 -6.45 -15.79 1.28
CA THR A 72 -6.44 -14.62 2.17
C THR A 72 -5.36 -13.60 1.79
N PHE A 73 -4.16 -14.05 1.42
CA PHE A 73 -3.08 -13.15 0.98
C PHE A 73 -3.44 -12.43 -0.33
N VAL A 74 -3.97 -13.14 -1.33
CA VAL A 74 -4.43 -12.53 -2.59
C VAL A 74 -5.60 -11.59 -2.35
N SER A 75 -6.54 -11.91 -1.44
CA SER A 75 -7.60 -11.00 -1.03
C SER A 75 -7.06 -9.74 -0.35
N ALA A 76 -6.03 -9.85 0.48
CA ALA A 76 -5.37 -8.68 1.07
C ALA A 76 -4.73 -7.79 0.00
N MET A 77 -4.06 -8.37 -1.00
CA MET A 77 -3.54 -7.63 -2.15
C MET A 77 -4.65 -6.96 -2.97
N LEU A 78 -5.78 -7.64 -3.16
CA LEU A 78 -6.94 -7.07 -3.85
C LEU A 78 -7.54 -5.89 -3.07
N CYS A 79 -7.68 -6.03 -1.75
CA CYS A 79 -8.15 -4.96 -0.88
C CYS A 79 -7.20 -3.75 -0.92
N PHE A 80 -5.89 -4.01 -0.91
CA PHE A 80 -4.87 -2.98 -1.09
C PHE A 80 -4.98 -2.26 -2.44
N ALA A 81 -5.27 -3.00 -3.52
CA ALA A 81 -5.49 -2.42 -4.84
C ALA A 81 -6.78 -1.58 -4.92
N ILE A 82 -7.88 -2.04 -4.33
CA ILE A 82 -9.13 -1.28 -4.26
C ILE A 82 -8.94 0.00 -3.45
N ASN A 83 -8.25 -0.09 -2.31
CA ASN A 83 -7.88 1.05 -1.49
C ASN A 83 -7.07 2.07 -2.30
N HIS A 84 -6.03 1.61 -3.02
CA HIS A 84 -5.23 2.47 -3.90
C HIS A 84 -6.07 3.10 -5.02
N LEU A 85 -7.01 2.37 -5.63
CA LEU A 85 -7.86 2.93 -6.67
C LEU A 85 -8.71 4.10 -6.13
N ILE A 86 -9.28 3.95 -4.94
CA ILE A 86 -10.04 5.01 -4.27
C ILE A 86 -9.12 6.18 -3.89
N HIS A 87 -7.94 5.88 -3.33
CA HIS A 87 -6.91 6.87 -3.04
C HIS A 87 -6.55 7.71 -4.28
N PHE A 88 -6.38 7.07 -5.44
CA PHE A 88 -6.12 7.74 -6.70
C PHE A 88 -7.25 8.68 -7.10
N VAL A 89 -8.52 8.26 -6.94
CA VAL A 89 -9.68 9.12 -7.17
C VAL A 89 -9.60 10.37 -6.29
N TYR A 90 -9.24 10.25 -5.01
CA TYR A 90 -9.06 11.43 -4.14
C TYR A 90 -7.94 12.35 -4.60
N ILE A 91 -6.83 11.81 -5.11
CA ILE A 91 -5.75 12.62 -5.71
C ILE A 91 -6.27 13.38 -6.93
N VAL A 92 -6.97 12.71 -7.85
CA VAL A 92 -7.51 13.33 -9.06
C VAL A 92 -8.48 14.46 -8.70
N LEU A 93 -9.39 14.22 -7.75
CA LEU A 93 -10.33 15.24 -7.29
C LEU A 93 -9.61 16.41 -6.63
N HIS A 94 -8.64 16.17 -5.74
CA HIS A 94 -7.83 17.23 -5.14
C HIS A 94 -7.17 18.11 -6.21
N TYR A 95 -6.52 17.50 -7.22
CA TYR A 95 -5.88 18.23 -8.31
C TYR A 95 -6.89 19.05 -9.12
N ARG A 96 -8.05 18.46 -9.42
CA ARG A 96 -9.13 19.15 -10.15
C ARG A 96 -9.62 20.38 -9.39
N TYR A 97 -9.94 20.26 -8.10
CA TYR A 97 -10.45 21.37 -7.30
C TYR A 97 -9.40 22.45 -7.01
N GLN A 98 -8.11 22.10 -7.05
CA GLN A 98 -6.99 23.05 -6.92
C GLN A 98 -6.48 23.58 -8.27
N GLN A 99 -7.11 23.20 -9.40
CA GLN A 99 -6.68 23.56 -10.76
C GLN A 99 -5.21 23.19 -11.06
N LEU A 100 -4.73 22.09 -10.47
CA LEU A 100 -3.36 21.59 -10.65
C LEU A 100 -3.30 20.61 -11.82
N SER A 101 -2.20 20.63 -12.58
CA SER A 101 -1.94 19.60 -13.60
C SER A 101 -1.49 18.28 -12.96
N LEU A 102 -2.23 17.21 -13.25
CA LEU A 102 -1.95 15.84 -12.80
C LEU A 102 -0.77 15.22 -13.57
N LEU A 103 -0.64 15.54 -14.87
CA LEU A 103 0.40 15.01 -15.75
C LEU A 103 1.65 15.89 -15.65
N LYS A 104 2.54 15.51 -14.73
CA LYS A 104 3.89 16.05 -14.61
C LYS A 104 4.91 14.92 -14.80
N PRO A 105 6.09 15.16 -15.40
CA PRO A 105 7.09 14.12 -15.62
C PRO A 105 7.45 13.32 -14.36
N GLY A 106 7.48 13.99 -13.20
CA GLY A 106 7.73 13.34 -11.90
C GLY A 106 6.66 12.34 -11.44
N ASN A 107 5.49 12.31 -12.07
CA ASN A 107 4.37 11.43 -11.70
C ASN A 107 4.31 10.13 -12.51
N ILE A 108 5.12 9.99 -13.57
CA ILE A 108 5.07 8.83 -14.50
C ILE A 108 5.37 7.52 -13.74
N PHE A 109 6.43 7.50 -12.94
CA PHE A 109 6.79 6.31 -12.16
C PHE A 109 5.72 5.93 -11.14
N GLY A 110 5.07 6.93 -10.54
CA GLY A 110 3.92 6.71 -9.66
C GLY A 110 2.75 6.05 -10.40
N ALA A 111 2.43 6.54 -11.61
CA ALA A 111 1.37 5.96 -12.45
C ALA A 111 1.66 4.50 -12.85
N ILE A 112 2.91 4.20 -13.21
CA ILE A 112 3.34 2.81 -13.51
C ILE A 112 3.18 1.92 -12.27
N GLY A 113 3.59 2.41 -11.10
CA GLY A 113 3.39 1.71 -9.83
C GLY A 113 1.92 1.42 -9.55
N TYR A 114 1.03 2.39 -9.78
CA TYR A 114 -0.42 2.22 -9.63
C TYR A 114 -0.98 1.11 -10.51
N LEU A 115 -0.60 1.07 -11.79
CA LEU A 115 -1.03 -0.01 -12.69
C LEU A 115 -0.55 -1.38 -12.19
N GLY A 116 0.69 -1.47 -11.71
CA GLY A 116 1.22 -2.69 -11.12
C GLY A 116 0.43 -3.17 -9.90
N ILE A 117 0.07 -2.25 -9.00
CA ILE A 117 -0.74 -2.55 -7.81
C ILE A 117 -2.11 -3.10 -8.19
N ILE A 118 -2.76 -2.55 -9.22
CA ILE A 118 -4.11 -2.96 -9.64
C ILE A 118 -4.09 -4.29 -10.40
N ILE A 119 -3.16 -4.46 -11.34
CA ILE A 119 -3.13 -5.61 -12.25
C ILE A 119 -2.67 -6.88 -11.53
N LEU A 120 -1.68 -6.78 -10.63
CA LEU A 120 -1.06 -7.94 -10.01
C LEU A 120 -2.04 -8.84 -9.22
N PRO A 121 -2.90 -8.35 -8.30
CA PRO A 121 -3.83 -9.23 -7.59
C PRO A 121 -4.84 -9.89 -8.55
N ILE A 122 -5.30 -9.20 -9.60
CA ILE A 122 -6.19 -9.77 -10.62
C ILE A 122 -5.51 -10.93 -11.33
N TYR A 123 -4.25 -10.75 -11.72
CA TYR A 123 -3.44 -11.81 -12.32
C TYR A 123 -3.24 -13.01 -11.38
N LEU A 124 -3.03 -12.76 -10.08
CA LEU A 124 -2.78 -13.81 -9.09
C LEU A 124 -4.03 -14.61 -8.70
N LEU A 125 -5.24 -14.03 -8.76
CA LEU A 125 -6.50 -14.72 -8.44
C LEU A 125 -6.69 -16.02 -9.22
N GLN A 126 -6.23 -16.06 -10.47
CA GLN A 126 -6.39 -17.21 -11.36
C GLN A 126 -5.31 -18.28 -11.18
N LYS A 127 -4.30 -18.04 -10.32
CA LYS A 127 -3.07 -18.85 -10.28
C LYS A 127 -2.89 -19.50 -8.91
N LYS A 128 -2.95 -20.84 -8.88
CA LYS A 128 -2.92 -21.60 -7.63
C LYS A 128 -1.52 -21.84 -7.05
N SER A 129 -0.49 -21.86 -7.90
CA SER A 129 0.89 -22.18 -7.51
C SER A 129 1.78 -20.93 -7.41
N LEU A 130 2.88 -21.01 -6.65
CA LEU A 130 3.90 -19.96 -6.62
C LEU A 130 5.07 -20.36 -7.53
N THR A 131 5.07 -19.88 -8.77
CA THR A 131 6.25 -20.02 -9.65
C THR A 131 7.30 -18.97 -9.30
N LYS A 132 8.53 -19.14 -9.80
CA LYS A 132 9.63 -18.19 -9.58
C LYS A 132 9.27 -16.80 -10.07
N GLU A 133 8.62 -16.70 -11.23
CA GLU A 133 8.21 -15.45 -11.85
C GLU A 133 7.16 -14.72 -11.01
N ARG A 134 6.17 -15.46 -10.48
CA ARG A 134 5.13 -14.90 -9.59
C ARG A 134 5.73 -14.41 -8.28
N CYS A 135 6.66 -15.18 -7.72
CA CYS A 135 7.40 -14.80 -6.52
C CYS A 135 8.15 -13.48 -6.76
N ILE A 136 8.89 -13.37 -7.87
CA ILE A 136 9.63 -12.16 -8.24
C ILE A 136 8.66 -10.98 -8.43
N ALA A 137 7.57 -11.16 -9.17
CA ALA A 137 6.58 -10.11 -9.41
C ALA A 137 5.96 -9.56 -8.11
N ILE A 138 5.62 -10.43 -7.16
CA ILE A 138 5.08 -10.04 -5.85
C ILE A 138 6.10 -9.19 -5.08
N HIS A 139 7.36 -9.64 -5.01
CA HIS A 139 8.41 -8.90 -4.29
C HIS A 139 8.73 -7.57 -4.97
N ILE A 140 8.84 -7.53 -6.30
CA ILE A 140 9.08 -6.28 -7.04
C ILE A 140 7.99 -5.26 -6.74
N MET A 141 6.71 -5.67 -6.83
CA MET A 141 5.60 -4.76 -6.55
C MET A 141 5.67 -4.25 -5.10
N ILE A 142 5.75 -5.15 -4.12
CA ILE A 142 5.73 -4.79 -2.69
C ILE A 142 6.91 -3.88 -2.35
N TYR A 143 8.14 -4.20 -2.78
CA TYR A 143 9.30 -3.38 -2.47
C TYR A 143 9.31 -2.05 -3.21
N THR A 144 8.86 -2.01 -4.47
CA THR A 144 8.73 -0.74 -5.21
C THR A 144 7.74 0.18 -4.51
N THR A 145 6.57 -0.33 -4.10
CA THR A 145 5.59 0.47 -3.36
C THR A 145 6.12 0.87 -1.98
N THR A 146 6.91 0.03 -1.33
CA THR A 146 7.59 0.36 -0.07
C THR A 146 8.56 1.53 -0.24
N LEU A 147 9.35 1.54 -1.32
CA LEU A 147 10.25 2.66 -1.64
C LEU A 147 9.48 3.95 -1.94
N ILE A 148 8.32 3.86 -2.59
CA ILE A 148 7.44 5.02 -2.81
C ILE A 148 6.94 5.58 -1.46
N PHE A 149 6.52 4.73 -0.52
CA PHE A 149 6.14 5.19 0.83
C PHE A 149 7.32 5.77 1.61
N LEU A 150 8.50 5.15 1.54
CA LEU A 150 9.72 5.64 2.16
C LEU A 150 10.07 7.05 1.67
N THR A 151 10.16 7.23 0.36
CA THR A 151 10.45 8.54 -0.25
C THR A 151 9.36 9.56 0.04
N THR A 152 8.09 9.12 0.07
CA THR A 152 6.97 9.98 0.46
C THR A 152 7.13 10.48 1.89
N TYR A 153 7.35 9.61 2.87
CA TYR A 153 7.47 10.04 4.28
C TYR A 153 8.74 10.84 4.56
N LEU A 154 9.87 10.50 3.94
CA LEU A 154 11.07 11.34 4.00
C LEU A 154 10.78 12.75 3.45
N GLY A 155 10.08 12.85 2.32
CA GLY A 155 9.68 14.13 1.75
C GLY A 155 8.62 14.89 2.57
N ARG A 156 7.96 14.25 3.53
CA ARG A 156 6.99 14.90 4.44
C ARG A 156 7.67 15.50 5.67
N LEU A 157 8.80 14.95 6.11
CA LEU A 157 9.59 15.54 7.20
C LEU A 157 10.18 16.91 6.84
N SER A 158 10.43 17.16 5.56
CA SER A 158 11.07 18.40 5.08
C SER A 158 10.11 19.45 4.52
N LYS A 159 8.79 19.19 4.52
CA LYS A 159 7.80 20.08 3.89
C LYS A 159 6.80 20.62 4.89
N GLU A 160 6.60 21.93 4.85
CA GLU A 160 5.45 22.56 5.49
C GLU A 160 4.17 22.20 4.73
N LEU A 161 3.18 21.67 5.44
CA LEU A 161 1.92 21.21 4.87
C LEU A 161 0.77 21.80 5.67
N PRO A 162 -0.38 22.08 5.04
CA PRO A 162 -1.58 22.38 5.78
C PRO A 162 -1.97 21.13 6.61
N PHE A 163 -2.15 21.33 7.92
CA PHE A 163 -2.48 20.30 8.91
C PHE A 163 -1.46 19.14 8.95
N PRO A 164 -0.15 19.39 9.15
CA PRO A 164 0.82 18.30 9.13
C PRO A 164 0.55 17.34 10.29
N SER A 165 0.87 16.05 10.12
CA SER A 165 0.93 15.19 11.29
C SER A 165 2.16 15.52 12.13
N PRO A 166 2.14 15.22 13.43
CA PRO A 166 3.32 15.38 14.27
C PRO A 166 4.54 14.68 13.66
N PRO A 167 5.76 15.24 13.72
CA PRO A 167 6.98 14.62 13.17
C PRO A 167 7.16 13.16 13.60
N LEU A 168 6.86 12.87 14.87
CA LEU A 168 6.90 11.53 15.47
C LEU A 168 6.10 10.48 14.69
N PHE A 169 4.98 10.86 14.07
CA PHE A 169 4.20 9.95 13.23
C PHE A 169 5.01 9.48 12.01
N TYR A 170 5.71 10.40 11.35
CA TYR A 170 6.53 10.08 10.18
C TYR A 170 7.77 9.28 10.58
N ASP A 171 8.41 9.63 11.70
CA ASP A 171 9.54 8.88 12.24
C ASP A 171 9.15 7.42 12.54
N LEU A 172 7.98 7.21 13.16
CA LEU A 172 7.43 5.88 13.41
C LEU A 172 7.16 5.12 12.10
N CYS A 173 6.55 5.78 11.10
CA CYS A 173 6.32 5.16 9.79
C CYS A 173 7.65 4.73 9.13
N LEU A 174 8.68 5.56 9.17
CA LEU A 174 10.00 5.25 8.63
C LEU A 174 10.64 4.07 9.37
N PHE A 175 10.60 4.09 10.71
CA PHE A 175 11.08 2.97 11.52
C PHE A 175 10.36 1.67 11.16
N LEU A 176 9.03 1.69 11.03
CA LEU A 176 8.25 0.51 10.68
C LEU A 176 8.59 -0.02 9.27
N ILE A 177 8.87 0.85 8.30
CA ILE A 177 9.35 0.44 6.97
C ILE A 177 10.67 -0.31 7.10
N LEU A 178 11.66 0.29 7.77
CA LEU A 178 12.98 -0.30 7.93
C LEU A 178 12.90 -1.63 8.67
N PHE A 179 12.09 -1.70 9.73
CA PHE A 179 11.86 -2.93 10.47
C PHE A 179 11.21 -4.02 9.62
N ALA A 180 10.16 -3.68 8.84
CA ALA A 180 9.52 -4.63 7.94
C ALA A 180 10.48 -5.16 6.86
N VAL A 181 11.33 -4.30 6.29
CA VAL A 181 12.38 -4.70 5.34
C VAL A 181 13.40 -5.62 6.02
N ALA A 182 13.88 -5.26 7.22
CA ALA A 182 14.83 -6.07 7.97
C ALA A 182 14.28 -7.47 8.27
N VAL A 183 13.02 -7.59 8.70
CA VAL A 183 12.35 -8.89 8.95
C VAL A 183 12.29 -9.73 7.67
N ASN A 184 12.17 -9.13 6.50
CA ASN A 184 12.16 -9.85 5.23
C ASN A 184 13.56 -10.32 4.80
N ILE A 185 14.60 -9.52 5.05
CA ILE A 185 15.98 -9.80 4.65
C ILE A 185 16.70 -10.74 5.63
N LEU A 186 16.49 -10.58 6.94
CA LEU A 186 17.24 -11.26 7.99
C LEU A 186 17.30 -12.79 7.82
N PRO A 187 16.21 -13.51 7.50
CA PRO A 187 16.30 -14.96 7.40
C PRO A 187 16.91 -15.46 6.08
N PHE A 188 17.35 -14.56 5.18
CA PHE A 188 18.28 -14.89 4.09
C PHE A 188 19.73 -14.79 4.54
N LEU A 189 20.04 -13.79 5.38
CA LEU A 189 21.37 -13.60 5.95
C LEU A 189 21.73 -14.73 6.94
N THR A 190 20.80 -15.10 7.81
CA THR A 190 21.07 -16.12 8.85
C THR A 190 21.06 -17.56 8.33
N LYS A 191 20.51 -17.82 7.13
CA LYS A 191 20.55 -19.15 6.50
C LYS A 191 21.87 -19.45 5.78
N TYR A 192 22.76 -18.46 5.65
CA TYR A 192 24.04 -18.61 4.95
C TYR A 192 25.18 -19.13 5.86
N ASP A 193 24.96 -19.22 7.18
CA ASP A 193 26.02 -19.54 8.16
C ASP A 193 26.17 -21.04 8.52
N GLY A 194 25.57 -21.96 7.76
CA GLY A 194 25.53 -23.37 8.22
C GLY A 194 25.34 -24.46 7.16
N ARG A 195 25.73 -24.25 5.91
CA ARG A 195 25.83 -25.36 4.93
C ARG A 195 27.12 -25.26 4.12
N LYS A 196 28.17 -25.89 4.66
CA LYS A 196 29.15 -26.63 3.87
C LYS A 196 28.80 -28.11 3.98
#